data_AF-A0CZB8-F1
#
_entry.id   AF-A0CZB8-F1
#
_cell.length_a   1.000
_cell.length_b   1.000
_cell.length_c   1.000
_cell.angle_alpha   90.00
_cell.angle_beta   90.00
_cell.angle_gamma   90.00
#
_symmetry.space_group_name_H-M   'P 1'
#
loop_
_entity.id
_entity.type
_entity.pdbx_description
1 polymer ?
#
loop_
_entity_poly.entity_id
_entity_poly.type
_entity_poly.pdbx_seq_one_letter_code
_entity_poly.pdbx_strand_id
1 'polypeptide(L)'
;MIILIYITLILAINAKKKFDPLSVRPRTFDKHIYCMGCQAIIRETLKEIKQSRSEVLIEDALRYAYISRTVESGCTVFIGGWRDQLSEHLMKRESNESIEDEFCVQYTKACFEIDPLEVQKYRKEMYQKKQPVLMDGKYYMPDENGYVDKTRDMVDL
;
A
#
# COMPACT_ATOMS: atom_id res chain seq x y z
N MET A 1 -24.09 33.01 -30.25
CA MET A 1 -24.18 32.70 -28.80
C MET A 1 -24.09 31.21 -28.49
N ILE A 2 -24.85 30.35 -29.16
CA ILE A 2 -24.88 28.88 -28.91
C ILE A 2 -23.50 28.22 -29.14
N ILE A 3 -22.75 28.63 -30.15
CA ILE A 3 -21.41 28.08 -30.46
C ILE A 3 -20.39 28.38 -29.35
N LEU A 4 -20.46 29.55 -28.71
CA LEU A 4 -19.55 29.93 -27.62
C LEU A 4 -19.82 29.10 -26.35
N ILE A 5 -21.08 28.76 -26.09
CA ILE A 5 -21.48 27.89 -24.97
C ILE A 5 -20.97 26.45 -25.19
N TYR A 6 -20.98 25.97 -26.45
CA TYR A 6 -20.50 24.64 -26.78
C TYR A 6 -18.97 24.52 -26.63
N ILE A 7 -18.23 25.56 -27.04
CA ILE A 7 -16.76 25.60 -26.89
C ILE A 7 -16.36 25.67 -25.41
N THR A 8 -17.06 26.46 -24.58
CA THR A 8 -16.78 26.50 -23.14
C THR A 8 -17.14 25.19 -22.44
N LEU A 9 -18.19 24.48 -22.87
CA LEU A 9 -18.51 23.14 -22.36
C LEU A 9 -17.42 22.12 -22.71
N ILE A 10 -16.93 22.10 -23.95
CA ILE A 10 -15.87 21.17 -24.38
C ILE A 10 -14.56 21.43 -23.62
N LEU A 11 -14.21 22.71 -23.38
CA LEU A 11 -13.04 23.07 -22.60
C LEU A 11 -13.19 22.69 -21.11
N ALA A 12 -14.40 22.79 -20.53
CA ALA A 12 -14.67 22.39 -19.15
C ALA A 12 -14.60 20.87 -18.93
N ILE A 13 -15.03 20.06 -19.91
CA ILE A 13 -14.99 18.59 -19.81
C ILE A 13 -13.55 18.05 -19.81
N ASN A 14 -12.62 18.73 -20.49
CA ASN A 14 -11.22 18.30 -20.62
C ASN A 14 -10.31 18.74 -19.45
N ALA A 15 -10.83 19.49 -18.48
CA ALA A 15 -10.07 19.95 -17.31
C ALA A 15 -10.06 18.95 -16.15
N LYS A 16 -10.30 17.65 -16.39
CA LYS A 16 -9.96 16.62 -15.40
C LYS A 16 -8.44 16.58 -15.32
N LYS A 17 -7.86 17.23 -14.30
CA LYS A 17 -6.45 17.07 -13.92
C LYS A 17 -6.14 15.56 -13.98
N LYS A 18 -5.18 15.17 -14.82
CA LYS A 18 -4.68 13.79 -14.85
C LYS A 18 -4.21 13.49 -13.43
N PHE A 19 -4.86 12.53 -12.78
CA PHE A 19 -4.45 12.04 -11.48
C PHE A 19 -3.05 11.46 -11.62
N ASP A 20 -2.13 11.91 -10.77
CA ASP A 20 -0.75 11.41 -10.73
C ASP A 20 -0.60 10.45 -9.54
N PRO A 21 -0.48 9.14 -9.77
CA PRO A 21 -0.29 8.15 -8.70
C PRO A 21 0.90 8.44 -7.78
N LEU A 22 1.96 9.05 -8.31
CA LEU A 22 3.15 9.39 -7.54
C LEU A 22 2.90 10.48 -6.50
N SER A 23 1.83 11.26 -6.65
CA SER A 23 1.43 12.30 -5.70
C SER A 23 0.77 11.77 -4.43
N VAL A 24 0.33 10.50 -4.43
CA VAL A 24 -0.34 9.87 -3.27
C VAL A 24 0.68 9.40 -2.22
N ARG A 25 1.87 8.98 -2.65
CA ARG A 25 2.95 8.61 -1.71
C ARG A 25 3.52 9.89 -1.06
N PRO A 26 3.62 9.97 0.28
CA PRO A 26 4.28 11.09 0.93
C PRO A 26 5.75 11.17 0.49
N ARG A 27 6.21 12.34 0.07
CA ARG A 27 7.58 12.52 -0.49
C ARG A 27 8.69 12.09 0.45
N THR A 28 8.48 12.24 1.76
CA THR A 28 9.43 11.88 2.81
C THR A 28 9.37 10.40 3.21
N PHE A 29 8.40 9.64 2.68
CA PHE A 29 8.22 8.25 3.05
C PHE A 29 9.09 7.33 2.17
N ASP A 30 9.76 6.39 2.83
CA ASP A 30 10.69 5.47 2.18
C ASP A 30 9.98 4.67 1.06
N LYS A 31 10.60 4.66 -0.13
CA LYS A 31 10.03 4.02 -1.31
C LYS A 31 9.94 2.49 -1.16
N HIS A 32 10.90 1.86 -0.49
CA HIS A 32 10.92 0.42 -0.26
C HIS A 32 9.83 0.01 0.73
N ILE A 33 9.68 0.76 1.82
CA ILE A 33 8.61 0.52 2.81
C ILE A 33 7.23 0.69 2.16
N TYR A 34 7.06 1.70 1.30
CA TYR A 34 5.81 1.93 0.58
C TYR A 34 5.47 0.79 -0.41
N CYS A 35 6.45 0.36 -1.22
CA CYS A 35 6.29 -0.77 -2.13
C CYS A 35 5.96 -2.06 -1.38
N MET A 36 6.69 -2.35 -0.30
CA MET A 36 6.42 -3.53 0.52
C MET A 36 5.03 -3.49 1.17
N GLY A 37 4.56 -2.31 1.59
CA GLY A 37 3.22 -2.11 2.12
C GLY A 37 2.14 -2.46 1.10
N CYS A 38 2.28 -1.99 -0.14
CA CYS A 38 1.38 -2.36 -1.25
C CYS A 38 1.33 -3.88 -1.45
N GLN A 39 2.49 -4.51 -1.63
CA GLN A 39 2.58 -5.95 -1.88
C GLN A 39 2.02 -6.77 -0.71
N ALA A 40 2.28 -6.35 0.53
CA ALA A 40 1.80 -7.05 1.72
C ALA A 40 0.27 -7.00 1.83
N ILE A 41 -0.34 -5.83 1.66
CA ILE A 41 -1.80 -5.70 1.69
C ILE A 41 -2.42 -6.62 0.65
N ILE A 42 -1.97 -6.56 -0.60
CA ILE A 42 -2.54 -7.39 -1.67
C ILE A 42 -2.42 -8.87 -1.31
N ARG A 43 -1.23 -9.33 -0.91
CA ARG A 43 -1.02 -10.74 -0.56
C ARG A 43 -1.90 -11.21 0.59
N GLU A 44 -1.98 -10.45 1.68
CA GLU A 44 -2.81 -10.81 2.83
C GLU A 44 -4.30 -10.78 2.47
N THR A 45 -4.74 -9.78 1.72
CA THR A 45 -6.12 -9.71 1.24
C THR A 45 -6.47 -10.89 0.33
N LEU A 46 -5.59 -11.26 -0.60
CA LEU A 46 -5.81 -12.42 -1.49
C LEU A 46 -5.82 -13.76 -0.74
N LYS A 47 -5.02 -13.90 0.33
CA LYS A 47 -5.06 -15.09 1.18
C LYS A 47 -6.42 -15.24 1.85
N GLU A 48 -6.97 -14.14 2.35
CA GLU A 48 -8.26 -14.11 3.04
C GLU A 48 -9.42 -14.36 2.07
N ILE A 49 -9.52 -13.57 0.99
CA ILE A 49 -10.63 -13.66 0.04
C ILE A 49 -10.53 -14.85 -0.92
N LYS A 50 -9.34 -15.46 -1.04
CA LYS A 50 -9.04 -16.51 -2.04
C LYS A 50 -9.43 -16.02 -3.44
N GLN A 51 -10.40 -16.68 -4.08
CA GLN A 51 -10.90 -16.32 -5.41
C GLN A 51 -12.15 -15.42 -5.38
N SER A 52 -12.66 -15.09 -4.18
CA SER A 52 -13.86 -14.28 -4.03
C SER A 52 -13.65 -12.87 -4.55
N ARG A 53 -14.65 -12.36 -5.27
CA ARG A 53 -14.74 -10.97 -5.75
C ARG A 53 -15.87 -10.20 -5.06
N SER A 54 -16.40 -10.74 -3.96
CA SER A 54 -17.43 -10.08 -3.16
C SER A 54 -16.86 -8.84 -2.49
N GLU A 55 -17.52 -7.70 -2.71
CA GLU A 55 -17.21 -6.42 -2.06
C GLU A 55 -17.12 -6.57 -0.54
N VAL A 56 -18.09 -7.26 0.09
CA VAL A 56 -18.14 -7.45 1.54
C VAL A 56 -16.90 -8.19 2.05
N LEU A 57 -16.48 -9.25 1.35
CA LEU A 57 -15.31 -10.03 1.75
C LEU A 57 -14.00 -9.26 1.51
N ILE A 58 -13.94 -8.48 0.43
CA ILE A 58 -12.79 -7.63 0.12
C ILE A 58 -12.65 -6.52 1.17
N GLU A 59 -13.74 -5.82 1.51
CA GLU A 59 -13.70 -4.76 2.50
C GLU A 59 -13.34 -5.27 3.90
N ASP A 60 -13.88 -6.43 4.28
CA ASP A 60 -13.53 -7.08 5.55
C ASP A 60 -12.04 -7.48 5.56
N ALA A 61 -11.54 -8.10 4.50
CA ALA A 61 -10.13 -8.44 4.38
C ALA A 61 -9.21 -7.20 4.40
N LEU A 62 -9.59 -6.11 3.72
CA LEU A 62 -8.84 -4.85 3.74
C LEU A 62 -8.90 -4.13 5.09
N ARG A 63 -9.90 -4.42 5.92
CA ARG A 63 -9.96 -3.92 7.30
C ARG A 63 -8.93 -4.59 8.20
N TYR A 64 -8.56 -5.84 7.92
CA TYR A 64 -7.61 -6.62 8.71
C TYR A 64 -6.25 -6.85 8.03
N ALA A 65 -6.04 -6.40 6.79
CA ALA A 65 -4.79 -6.59 6.04
C ALA A 65 -3.54 -5.94 6.69
N TYR A 66 -3.71 -5.18 7.77
CA TYR A 66 -2.63 -4.54 8.55
C TYR A 66 -1.71 -5.52 9.31
N ILE A 67 -1.96 -6.83 9.24
CA ILE A 67 -1.33 -7.82 10.14
C ILE A 67 0.17 -8.06 9.85
N SER A 68 0.73 -7.58 8.73
CA SER A 68 2.18 -7.64 8.53
C SER A 68 2.90 -6.56 9.34
N ARG A 69 3.17 -6.86 10.62
CA ARG A 69 3.89 -6.00 11.57
C ARG A 69 5.23 -5.46 11.01
N THR A 70 5.86 -6.16 10.08
CA THR A 70 7.12 -5.70 9.46
C THR A 70 6.99 -4.49 8.56
N VAL A 71 5.81 -4.30 7.96
CA VAL A 71 5.58 -3.23 6.99
C VAL A 71 4.32 -2.44 7.33
N GLU A 72 3.90 -2.48 8.60
CA GLU A 72 2.68 -1.85 9.08
C GLU A 72 2.62 -0.36 8.73
N SER A 73 3.71 0.37 8.91
CA SER A 73 3.79 1.78 8.50
C SER A 73 3.58 1.95 6.98
N GLY A 74 4.16 1.05 6.18
CA GLY A 74 3.95 0.99 4.73
C GLY A 74 2.50 0.68 4.36
N CYS A 75 1.90 -0.31 5.01
CA CYS A 75 0.50 -0.69 4.82
C CYS A 75 -0.45 0.47 5.17
N THR A 76 -0.28 1.07 6.34
CA THR A 76 -1.10 2.18 6.84
C THR A 76 -1.04 3.38 5.89
N VAL A 77 0.16 3.77 5.48
CA VAL A 77 0.33 4.90 4.56
C VAL A 77 -0.20 4.57 3.17
N PHE A 78 -0.02 3.34 2.69
CA PHE A 78 -0.51 2.92 1.39
C PHE A 78 -2.04 2.88 1.34
N ILE A 79 -2.68 2.14 2.25
CA ILE A 79 -4.12 1.94 2.22
C ILE A 79 -4.88 3.25 2.47
N GLY A 80 -4.32 4.17 3.27
CA GLY A 80 -4.92 5.48 3.50
C GLY A 80 -5.12 6.31 2.23
N GLY A 81 -4.34 6.05 1.17
CA GLY A 81 -4.47 6.73 -0.12
C GLY A 81 -5.12 5.91 -1.23
N TRP A 82 -5.22 4.59 -1.07
CA TRP A 82 -5.56 3.66 -2.16
C TRP A 82 -6.67 2.66 -1.84
N ARG A 83 -7.28 2.69 -0.65
CA ARG A 83 -8.27 1.69 -0.21
C ARG A 83 -9.37 1.48 -1.23
N ASP A 84 -10.05 2.54 -1.64
CA ASP A 84 -11.22 2.47 -2.51
C ASP A 84 -10.83 1.92 -3.90
N GLN A 85 -9.72 2.41 -4.46
CA GLN A 85 -9.22 1.95 -5.75
C GLN A 85 -8.76 0.49 -5.69
N LEU A 86 -8.13 0.07 -4.59
CA LEU A 86 -7.71 -1.32 -4.40
C LEU A 86 -8.93 -2.24 -4.29
N SER A 87 -9.95 -1.85 -3.54
CA SER A 87 -11.19 -2.61 -3.42
C SER A 87 -11.86 -2.81 -4.79
N GLU A 88 -12.03 -1.72 -5.54
CA GLU A 88 -12.57 -1.76 -6.90
C GLU A 88 -11.73 -2.64 -7.84
N HIS A 89 -10.40 -2.51 -7.75
CA HIS A 89 -9.47 -3.28 -8.58
C HIS A 89 -9.54 -4.77 -8.25
N LEU A 90 -9.62 -5.13 -6.97
CA LEU A 90 -9.80 -6.51 -6.52
C LEU A 90 -11.15 -7.07 -6.99
N MET A 91 -12.24 -6.31 -6.96
CA MET A 91 -13.54 -6.79 -7.46
C MET A 91 -13.51 -7.09 -8.97
N LYS A 92 -12.77 -6.28 -9.74
CA LYS A 92 -12.72 -6.36 -11.20
C LYS A 92 -11.64 -7.29 -11.76
N ARG A 93 -10.74 -7.80 -10.91
CA ARG A 93 -9.60 -8.64 -11.33
C ARG A 93 -10.05 -9.88 -12.09
N GLU A 94 -9.28 -10.28 -13.11
CA GLU A 94 -9.50 -11.54 -13.82
C GLU A 94 -8.89 -12.73 -13.08
N SER A 95 -7.74 -12.52 -12.43
CA SER A 95 -7.03 -13.55 -11.66
C SER A 95 -6.31 -12.94 -10.45
N ASN A 96 -5.79 -13.79 -9.57
CA ASN A 96 -4.95 -13.38 -8.45
C ASN A 96 -3.45 -13.32 -8.80
N GLU A 97 -3.04 -13.87 -9.94
CA GLU A 97 -1.61 -14.08 -10.23
C GLU A 97 -0.90 -12.77 -10.58
N SER A 98 -1.57 -11.88 -11.31
CA SER A 98 -0.98 -10.63 -11.81
C SER A 98 -1.36 -9.40 -11.00
N ILE A 99 -2.33 -9.51 -10.08
CA ILE A 99 -2.95 -8.36 -9.43
C ILE A 99 -1.96 -7.55 -8.57
N GLU A 100 -0.96 -8.19 -8.00
CA GLU A 100 0.10 -7.50 -7.25
C GLU A 100 0.93 -6.59 -8.17
N ASP A 101 1.40 -7.12 -9.30
CA ASP A 101 2.21 -6.36 -10.25
C ASP A 101 1.38 -5.28 -10.94
N GLU A 102 0.16 -5.61 -11.38
CA GLU A 102 -0.78 -4.66 -11.97
C GLU A 102 -1.03 -3.49 -11.03
N PHE A 103 -1.34 -3.76 -9.76
CA PHE A 103 -1.69 -2.68 -8.85
C PHE A 103 -0.46 -1.94 -8.30
N CYS A 104 0.57 -2.65 -7.82
CA CYS A 104 1.72 -2.01 -7.16
C CYS A 104 2.72 -1.38 -8.13
N VAL A 105 2.89 -1.94 -9.33
CA VAL A 105 3.87 -1.44 -10.31
C VAL A 105 3.19 -0.58 -11.38
N GLN A 106 2.05 -1.01 -11.90
CA GLN A 106 1.44 -0.33 -13.05
C GLN A 106 0.49 0.78 -12.62
N TYR A 107 -0.45 0.49 -11.71
CA TYR A 107 -1.52 1.42 -11.34
C TYR A 107 -1.06 2.48 -10.33
N THR A 108 -0.60 2.06 -9.15
CA THR A 108 -0.23 2.96 -8.06
C THR A 108 1.19 3.50 -8.15
N LYS A 109 2.05 2.84 -8.95
CA LYS A 109 3.49 3.13 -9.01
C LYS A 109 4.19 3.04 -7.65
N ALA A 110 3.63 2.31 -6.69
CA ALA A 110 4.23 2.12 -5.37
C ALA A 110 5.62 1.47 -5.43
N CYS A 111 5.82 0.59 -6.40
CA CYS A 111 7.09 -0.10 -6.66
C CYS A 111 7.84 0.45 -7.89
N PHE A 112 7.52 1.66 -8.34
CA PHE A 112 8.20 2.29 -9.47
C PHE A 112 9.66 2.61 -9.12
N GLU A 113 10.59 2.29 -10.03
CA GLU A 113 12.04 2.49 -9.84
C GLU A 113 12.63 1.79 -8.60
N ILE A 114 12.07 0.64 -8.26
CA ILE A 114 12.60 -0.23 -7.21
C ILE A 114 12.92 -1.59 -7.83
N ASP A 115 14.17 -2.01 -7.71
CA ASP A 115 14.59 -3.35 -8.13
C ASP A 115 13.97 -4.39 -7.18
N PRO A 116 13.26 -5.43 -7.68
CA PRO A 116 12.75 -6.51 -6.83
C PRO A 116 13.80 -7.14 -5.92
N LEU A 117 15.06 -7.22 -6.36
CA LEU A 117 16.18 -7.72 -5.55
C LEU A 117 16.55 -6.76 -4.42
N GLU A 118 16.40 -5.45 -4.63
CA GLU A 118 16.59 -4.42 -3.60
C GLU A 118 15.51 -4.53 -2.52
N VAL A 119 14.25 -4.78 -2.89
CA VAL A 119 13.16 -5.05 -1.92
C VAL A 119 13.46 -6.27 -1.07
N GLN A 120 13.94 -7.37 -1.68
CA GLN A 120 14.28 -8.58 -0.94
C GLN A 120 15.45 -8.35 0.02
N LYS A 121 16.48 -7.63 -0.42
CA LYS A 121 17.63 -7.27 0.42
C LYS A 121 17.19 -6.37 1.57
N TYR A 122 16.41 -5.32 1.29
CA TYR A 122 15.90 -4.39 2.29
C TYR A 122 15.03 -5.10 3.34
N ARG A 123 14.18 -6.02 2.91
CA ARG A 123 13.39 -6.88 3.80
C ARG A 123 14.29 -7.71 4.73
N LYS A 124 15.31 -8.38 4.20
CA LYS A 124 16.28 -9.15 5.00
C LYS A 124 17.04 -8.27 6.00
N GLU A 125 17.43 -7.06 5.60
CA GLU A 125 18.13 -6.12 6.48
C GLU A 125 17.24 -5.59 7.60
N MET A 126 15.96 -5.32 7.34
CA MET A 126 14.98 -4.94 8.38
C MET A 126 14.88 -6.03 9.47
N TYR A 127 14.84 -7.31 9.06
CA TYR A 127 14.83 -8.44 9.99
C TYR A 127 16.15 -8.60 10.76
N GLN A 128 17.29 -8.43 10.09
CA GLN A 128 18.61 -8.63 10.71
C GLN A 128 19.03 -7.49 11.65
N LYS A 129 18.63 -6.24 11.36
CA LYS A 129 19.07 -5.07 12.12
C LYS A 129 18.27 -4.84 13.42
N LYS A 130 17.25 -5.66 13.71
CA LYS A 130 16.32 -5.49 14.86
C LYS A 130 15.85 -4.04 15.03
N GLN A 131 15.71 -3.29 13.95
CA GLN A 131 15.38 -1.88 14.06
C GLN A 131 13.99 -1.75 14.68
N PRO A 132 13.85 -0.92 15.73
CA PRO A 132 12.57 -0.75 16.39
C PRO A 132 11.61 -0.04 15.44
N VAL A 133 10.40 -0.56 15.35
CA VAL A 133 9.32 0.05 14.59
C VAL A 133 8.40 0.76 15.58
N LEU A 134 8.11 2.04 15.33
CA LEU A 134 7.16 2.80 16.13
C LEU A 134 5.73 2.54 15.60
N MET A 135 4.85 2.00 16.43
CA MET A 135 3.44 1.70 16.15
C MET A 135 2.60 2.19 17.32
N ASP A 136 1.55 2.99 17.10
CA ASP A 136 0.67 3.52 18.17
C ASP A 136 1.40 4.16 19.37
N GLY A 137 2.53 4.82 19.11
CA GLY A 137 3.37 5.44 20.16
C GLY A 137 4.23 4.46 20.96
N LYS A 138 4.34 3.21 20.50
CA LYS A 138 5.10 2.12 21.11
C LYS A 138 6.19 1.59 20.18
N TYR A 139 7.35 1.23 20.73
CA TYR A 139 8.47 0.68 19.97
C TYR A 139 8.44 -0.84 19.99
N TYR A 140 8.46 -1.46 18.82
CA TYR A 140 8.44 -2.91 18.67
C TYR A 140 9.73 -3.39 18.01
N MET A 141 10.37 -4.41 18.60
CA MET A 141 11.52 -5.06 17.96
C MET A 141 11.09 -6.34 17.24
N PRO A 142 11.58 -6.56 16.01
CA PRO A 142 11.39 -7.83 15.33
C PRO A 142 12.19 -8.94 16.03
N ASP A 143 11.56 -10.11 16.18
CA ASP A 143 12.17 -11.35 16.64
C ASP A 143 11.78 -12.54 15.75
N GLU A 144 12.21 -13.75 16.13
CA GLU A 144 11.93 -14.99 15.39
C GLU A 144 10.45 -15.40 15.39
N ASN A 145 9.64 -14.80 16.27
CA ASN A 145 8.21 -15.08 16.44
C ASN A 145 7.31 -13.90 16.03
N GLY A 146 7.88 -12.84 15.43
CA GLY A 146 7.16 -11.63 15.04
C GLY A 146 7.75 -10.37 15.65
N TYR A 147 7.01 -9.71 16.54
CA TYR A 147 7.41 -8.44 17.16
C TYR A 147 7.10 -8.44 18.65
N VAL A 148 8.05 -7.95 19.44
CA VAL A 148 7.94 -7.78 20.89
C VAL A 148 7.86 -6.29 21.21
N ASP A 149 6.87 -5.89 22.00
CA ASP A 149 6.77 -4.53 22.56
C ASP A 149 8.00 -4.30 23.46
N LYS A 150 8.84 -3.36 23.02
CA LYS A 150 10.08 -2.92 23.67
C LYS A 150 10.00 -1.45 24.08
N THR A 151 8.80 -0.88 24.12
CA THR A 151 8.59 0.53 24.47
C THR A 151 9.21 0.86 25.82
N ARG A 152 9.11 -0.06 26.79
CA ARG A 152 9.67 0.12 28.13
C ARG A 152 11.20 0.19 28.15
N ASP A 153 11.86 -0.47 27.20
CA ASP A 153 13.31 -0.56 27.12
C ASP A 153 13.95 0.64 26.39
N MET A 154 13.12 1.52 25.77
CA MET A 154 13.57 2.72 25.04
C MET A 154 13.30 4.03 25.77
N VAL A 155 12.59 4.00 26.90
CA VAL A 155 12.33 5.19 27.75
C VAL A 155 13.50 5.43 28.72
N ASP A 156 14.40 4.46 28.90
CA ASP A 156 15.54 4.51 29.84
C ASP A 156 16.90 4.85 29.15
N LEU A 157 16.87 5.46 27.96
CA LEU A 157 18.04 5.98 27.22
C LEU A 157 18.03 7.51 27.17
#